data_AF-A0A957FAB2-F1
#
_entry.id   AF-A0A957FAB2-F1
#
_cell.length_a   1.000
_cell.length_b   1.000
_cell.length_c   1.000
_cell.angle_alpha   90.00
_cell.angle_beta   90.00
_cell.angle_gamma   90.00
#
_symmetry.space_group_name_H-M   'P 1'
#
loop_
_entity.id
_entity.type
_entity.pdbx_description
1 polymer ?
#
loop_
_entity_poly.entity_id
_entity_poly.type
_entity_poly.pdbx_seq_one_letter_code
_entity_poly.pdbx_strand_id
1 'polypeptide(L)'
;MSEIERLPPHSLEAEEAVLGSLLIDPDAIFDVSTFLRATSFYHVKNQWIYEAIVSLNERREPLDLITLTEELRRQERLEEIGGEAYIIGLINAVPTSINAESYGRVVEAAAVRRQMIKAASEIANLAYNEAENINVVIDRAEQTLFSISEERTTRDLVPIRQIASEYLERIQELNARGDDVIGVPTGFVDLDRLL
;
A
#
# COMPACT_ATOMS: atom_id res chain seq x y z
N MET A 1 -32.39 19.52 -6.23
CA MET A 1 -31.92 18.12 -6.12
C MET A 1 -30.95 18.11 -4.95
N SER A 2 -31.33 17.52 -3.82
CA SER A 2 -30.53 17.62 -2.59
C SER A 2 -29.24 16.82 -2.75
N GLU A 3 -28.14 17.53 -2.85
CA GLU A 3 -26.80 17.03 -2.60
C GLU A 3 -26.82 16.48 -1.18
N ILE A 4 -26.97 15.16 -1.04
CA ILE A 4 -26.63 14.52 0.23
C ILE A 4 -25.14 14.75 0.36
N GLU A 5 -24.75 15.59 1.30
CA GLU A 5 -23.39 15.85 1.77
C GLU A 5 -22.81 14.53 2.31
N ARG A 6 -22.55 13.58 1.39
CA ARG A 6 -21.93 12.31 1.69
C ARG A 6 -20.46 12.60 1.91
N LEU A 7 -20.03 12.43 3.15
CA LEU A 7 -18.61 12.43 3.49
C LEU A 7 -17.86 11.53 2.50
N PRO A 8 -16.71 11.99 1.96
CA PRO A 8 -15.88 11.17 1.08
C PRO A 8 -15.60 9.82 1.74
N PRO A 9 -15.55 8.70 0.99
CA PRO A 9 -15.29 7.39 1.55
C PRO A 9 -14.00 7.36 2.39
N HIS A 10 -14.12 6.95 3.65
CA HIS A 10 -13.04 6.82 4.62
C HIS A 10 -13.41 5.77 5.67
N SER A 11 -12.42 5.29 6.42
CA SER A 11 -12.62 4.55 7.66
C SER A 11 -11.50 4.95 8.61
N LEU A 12 -11.84 5.76 9.61
CA LEU A 12 -10.88 6.22 10.60
C LEU A 12 -10.33 5.04 11.40
N GLU A 13 -11.19 4.08 11.73
CA GLU A 13 -10.81 2.88 12.47
C GLU A 13 -9.78 2.05 11.71
N ALA A 14 -9.92 1.91 10.39
CA ALA A 14 -8.94 1.21 9.57
C ALA A 14 -7.63 2.00 9.45
N GLU A 15 -7.69 3.33 9.31
CA GLU A 15 -6.49 4.17 9.27
C GLU A 15 -5.69 4.07 10.57
N GLU A 16 -6.35 4.25 11.71
CA GLU A 16 -5.72 4.13 13.02
C GLU A 16 -5.20 2.71 13.24
N ALA A 17 -5.94 1.71 12.76
CA ALA A 17 -5.53 0.31 12.92
C ALA A 17 -4.30 -0.07 12.09
N VAL A 18 -4.13 0.47 10.89
CA VAL A 18 -2.90 0.27 10.10
C VAL A 18 -1.71 0.87 10.84
N LEU A 19 -1.82 2.13 11.27
CA LEU A 19 -0.73 2.82 11.94
C LEU A 19 -0.35 2.15 13.27
N GLY A 20 -1.36 1.77 14.07
CA GLY A 20 -1.14 1.01 15.30
C GLY A 20 -0.47 -0.32 15.04
N SER A 21 -0.87 -1.04 13.99
CA SER A 21 -0.24 -2.32 13.61
C SER A 21 1.23 -2.16 13.23
N LEU A 22 1.56 -1.12 12.46
CA LEU A 22 2.94 -0.80 12.05
C LEU A 22 3.83 -0.39 13.24
N LEU A 23 3.24 0.23 14.27
CA LEU A 23 3.98 0.59 15.48
C LEU A 23 4.23 -0.62 16.39
N ILE A 24 3.35 -1.62 16.37
CA ILE A 24 3.52 -2.88 17.11
C ILE A 24 4.51 -3.79 16.40
N ASP A 25 4.41 -3.88 15.08
CA ASP A 25 5.25 -4.71 14.23
C ASP A 25 5.76 -3.88 13.03
N PRO A 26 6.93 -3.26 13.17
CA PRO A 26 7.54 -2.46 12.11
C PRO A 26 7.76 -3.21 10.79
N ASP A 27 7.99 -4.53 10.83
CA ASP A 27 8.27 -5.31 9.63
C ASP A 27 7.05 -5.41 8.70
N ALA A 28 5.83 -5.23 9.22
CA ALA A 28 4.61 -5.18 8.42
C ALA A 28 4.62 -4.03 7.38
N ILE A 29 5.52 -3.04 7.51
CA ILE A 29 5.68 -1.99 6.51
C ILE A 29 6.12 -2.54 5.15
N PHE A 30 6.86 -3.65 5.11
CA PHE A 30 7.33 -4.24 3.84
C PHE A 30 6.17 -4.72 2.98
N ASP A 31 5.11 -5.24 3.59
CA ASP A 31 3.91 -5.68 2.89
C ASP A 31 2.97 -4.50 2.59
N VAL A 32 2.72 -3.64 3.60
CA VAL A 32 1.76 -2.53 3.48
C VAL A 32 2.24 -1.47 2.48
N SER A 33 3.53 -1.15 2.47
CA SER A 33 4.09 -0.13 1.57
C SER A 33 4.04 -0.51 0.08
N THR A 34 3.77 -1.77 -0.25
CA THR A 34 3.60 -2.19 -1.65
C THR A 34 2.35 -1.58 -2.30
N PHE A 35 1.29 -1.35 -1.52
CA PHE A 35 0.00 -0.88 -2.03
C PHE A 35 -0.53 0.38 -1.35
N LEU A 36 -0.04 0.74 -0.17
CA LEU A 36 -0.53 1.89 0.58
C LEU A 36 0.44 3.09 0.46
N ARG A 37 -0.10 4.26 0.19
CA ARG A 37 0.62 5.54 0.12
C ARG A 37 0.13 6.47 1.21
N ALA A 38 0.94 7.47 1.59
CA ALA A 38 0.51 8.49 2.55
C ALA A 38 -0.78 9.19 2.10
N THR A 39 -0.91 9.50 0.80
CA THR A 39 -2.12 10.09 0.19
C THR A 39 -3.37 9.20 0.27
N SER A 40 -3.21 7.92 0.59
CA SER A 40 -4.33 6.98 0.77
C SER A 40 -5.10 7.21 2.08
N PHE A 41 -4.51 7.86 3.08
CA PHE A 41 -5.23 8.21 4.30
C PHE A 41 -6.13 9.42 4.07
N TYR A 42 -7.32 9.44 4.66
CA TYR A 42 -8.22 10.59 4.60
C TYR A 42 -7.83 11.65 5.62
N HIS A 43 -7.46 11.25 6.84
CA HIS A 43 -7.05 12.19 7.87
C HIS A 43 -5.60 12.62 7.64
N VAL A 44 -5.39 13.92 7.47
CA VAL A 44 -4.06 14.52 7.24
C VAL A 44 -3.07 14.14 8.35
N LYS A 45 -3.53 14.05 9.60
CA LYS A 45 -2.71 13.60 10.72
C LYS A 45 -2.13 12.20 10.49
N ASN A 46 -2.96 11.29 10.01
CA ASN A 46 -2.56 9.91 9.70
C ASN A 46 -1.66 9.84 8.47
N GLN A 47 -1.87 10.73 7.49
CA GLN A 47 -0.97 10.88 6.34
C GLN A 47 0.45 11.20 6.81
N TRP A 48 0.61 12.20 7.68
CA TRP A 48 1.93 12.60 8.20
C TRP A 48 2.59 11.51 9.04
N ILE A 49 1.82 10.79 9.85
CA ILE A 49 2.35 9.67 10.64
C ILE A 49 2.85 8.56 9.71
N TYR A 50 2.07 8.19 8.70
CA TYR A 50 2.51 7.19 7.72
C TYR A 50 3.75 7.64 6.93
N GLU A 51 3.80 8.90 6.52
CA GLU A 51 4.96 9.48 5.83
C GLU A 51 6.22 9.44 6.71
N ALA A 52 6.10 9.75 8.00
CA ALA A 52 7.20 9.63 8.96
C ALA A 52 7.65 8.16 9.15
N ILE A 53 6.71 7.21 9.23
CA ILE A 53 7.00 5.77 9.29
C ILE A 53 7.80 5.32 8.07
N VAL A 54 7.35 5.69 6.87
CA VAL A 54 8.03 5.35 5.61
C VAL A 54 9.43 5.97 5.57
N SER A 55 9.57 7.24 5.95
CA SER A 55 10.85 7.96 5.99
C SER A 55 11.87 7.30 6.93
N LEU A 56 11.43 6.87 8.13
CA LEU A 56 12.28 6.12 9.06
C LEU A 56 12.73 4.78 8.46
N ASN A 57 11.81 4.04 7.86
CA ASN A 57 12.11 2.76 7.22
C ASN A 57 13.10 2.91 6.04
N GLU A 58 12.94 3.94 5.20
CA GLU A 58 13.87 4.24 4.10
C GLU A 58 15.30 4.54 4.58
N ARG A 59 15.42 5.24 5.73
CA ARG A 59 16.71 5.51 6.38
C ARG A 59 17.24 4.33 7.20
N ARG A 60 16.51 3.21 7.25
CA ARG A 60 16.80 2.03 8.09
C ARG A 60 16.97 2.40 9.56
N GLU A 61 16.24 3.41 10.01
CA GLU A 61 16.13 3.77 11.41
C GLU A 61 15.08 2.88 12.08
N PRO A 62 15.29 2.43 13.32
CA PRO A 62 14.28 1.69 14.06
C PRO A 62 12.98 2.50 14.14
N LEU A 63 11.84 1.84 13.95
CA LEU A 63 10.54 2.43 14.17
C LEU A 63 10.05 2.05 15.57
N ASP A 64 9.96 3.05 16.44
CA ASP A 64 9.36 2.97 17.77
C ASP A 64 8.70 4.31 18.14
N LEU A 65 8.04 4.36 19.30
CA LEU A 65 7.37 5.57 19.77
C LEU A 65 8.31 6.79 19.84
N ILE A 66 9.54 6.60 20.30
CA ILE A 66 10.50 7.69 20.54
C ILE A 66 10.98 8.23 19.20
N THR A 67 11.49 7.35 18.34
CA THR A 67 11.99 7.68 16.99
C THR A 67 10.92 8.32 16.12
N LEU A 68 9.69 7.81 16.13
CA LEU A 68 8.57 8.42 15.42
C LEU A 68 8.22 9.81 15.96
N THR A 69 8.21 9.97 17.29
CA THR A 69 7.93 11.27 17.93
C THR A 69 9.01 12.30 17.60
N GLU A 70 10.29 11.90 17.62
CA GLU A 70 11.40 12.77 17.20
C GLU A 70 11.30 13.15 15.72
N GLU A 71 10.97 12.20 14.84
CA GLU A 71 10.80 12.47 13.41
C GLU A 71 9.67 13.47 13.16
N LEU A 72 8.52 13.27 13.80
CA LEU A 72 7.38 14.18 13.69
C LEU A 72 7.66 15.55 14.31
N ARG A 73 8.48 15.62 15.37
CA ARG A 73 8.92 16.88 15.96
C ARG A 73 9.87 17.63 15.02
N ARG A 74 10.80 16.91 14.39
CA ARG A 74 11.73 17.47 13.39
C ARG A 74 10.99 18.04 12.19
N GLN A 75 9.87 17.43 11.81
CA GLN A 75 8.99 17.92 10.74
C GLN A 75 8.00 19.01 11.21
N GLU A 76 8.06 19.44 12.47
CA GLU A 76 7.15 20.41 13.09
C GLU A 76 5.65 19.97 13.09
N ARG A 77 5.39 18.66 12.98
CA ARG A 77 4.02 18.08 12.91
C ARG A 77 3.52 17.45 14.20
N LEU A 78 4.39 17.19 15.18
CA LEU A 78 4.02 16.47 16.41
C LEU A 78 2.85 17.13 17.17
N GLU A 79 2.89 18.44 17.35
CA GLU A 79 1.83 19.16 18.06
C GLU A 79 0.52 19.18 17.26
N GLU A 80 0.60 19.27 15.92
CA GLU A 80 -0.58 19.29 15.05
C GLU A 80 -1.36 17.96 15.06
N ILE A 81 -0.66 16.82 15.19
CA ILE A 81 -1.33 15.52 15.28
C ILE A 81 -2.02 15.31 16.64
N GLY A 82 -1.63 16.05 17.68
CA GLY A 82 -2.14 15.89 19.05
C GLY A 82 -1.08 15.38 20.03
N GLY A 83 0.19 15.45 19.65
CA GLY A 83 1.33 15.04 20.46
C GLY A 83 1.51 13.53 20.55
N GLU A 84 2.44 13.13 21.42
CA GLU A 84 2.78 11.73 21.70
C GLU A 84 1.56 10.89 22.13
N ALA A 85 0.61 11.52 22.84
CA ALA A 85 -0.61 10.87 23.30
C ALA A 85 -1.45 10.29 22.14
N TYR A 86 -1.46 10.94 20.97
CA TYR A 86 -2.17 10.42 19.82
C TYR A 86 -1.53 9.12 19.31
N ILE A 87 -0.20 9.08 19.22
CA ILE A 87 0.56 7.90 18.78
C ILE A 87 0.35 6.72 19.75
N ILE A 88 0.35 6.98 21.06
CA ILE A 88 0.02 5.97 22.07
C ILE A 88 -1.42 5.48 21.89
N GLY A 89 -2.36 6.37 21.53
CA GLY A 89 -3.72 6.00 21.17
C GLY A 89 -3.78 5.01 20.01
N LEU A 90 -3.00 5.23 18.96
CA LEU A 90 -2.94 4.33 17.78
C LEU A 90 -2.48 2.91 18.17
N ILE A 91 -1.46 2.79 19.03
CA ILE A 91 -0.98 1.49 19.52
C ILE A 91 -2.09 0.76 20.29
N ASN A 92 -2.86 1.48 21.10
CA ASN A 92 -3.95 0.91 21.89
C ASN A 92 -5.23 0.64 21.10
N ALA A 93 -5.38 1.22 19.91
CA ALA A 93 -6.54 1.03 19.05
C ALA A 93 -6.60 -0.39 18.44
N VAL A 94 -5.49 -1.13 18.45
CA VAL A 94 -5.35 -2.41 17.76
C VAL A 94 -4.94 -3.51 18.72
N PRO A 95 -5.65 -4.65 18.74
CA PRO A 95 -5.28 -5.77 19.60
C PRO A 95 -4.06 -6.56 19.09
N THR A 96 -3.83 -6.61 17.77
CA THR A 96 -2.75 -7.38 17.12
C THR A 96 -2.30 -6.77 15.79
N SER A 97 -1.01 -6.83 15.47
CA SER A 97 -0.44 -6.38 14.18
C SER A 97 -0.76 -7.29 12.98
N ILE A 98 -1.18 -8.54 13.21
CA ILE A 98 -1.40 -9.58 12.19
C ILE A 98 -2.28 -9.11 11.02
N ASN A 99 -3.23 -8.19 11.28
CA ASN A 99 -4.19 -7.74 10.29
C ASN A 99 -3.80 -6.42 9.59
N ALA A 100 -2.54 -5.98 9.70
CA ALA A 100 -2.04 -4.74 9.10
C ALA A 100 -2.40 -4.64 7.61
N GLU A 101 -2.16 -5.69 6.83
CA GLU A 101 -2.50 -5.72 5.40
C GLU A 101 -4.01 -5.55 5.19
N SER A 102 -4.83 -6.29 5.93
CA SER A 102 -6.29 -6.25 5.80
C SER A 102 -6.84 -4.85 6.06
N TYR A 103 -6.40 -4.18 7.13
CA TYR A 103 -6.77 -2.80 7.40
C TYR A 103 -6.26 -1.86 6.31
N GLY A 104 -5.03 -2.07 5.83
CA GLY A 104 -4.44 -1.32 4.73
C GLY A 104 -5.30 -1.39 3.47
N ARG A 105 -5.81 -2.57 3.11
CA ARG A 105 -6.69 -2.76 1.95
C ARG A 105 -8.01 -1.98 2.09
N VAL A 106 -8.54 -1.85 3.30
CA VAL A 106 -9.73 -1.02 3.54
C VAL A 106 -9.41 0.45 3.28
N VAL A 107 -8.29 0.96 3.77
CA VAL A 107 -7.83 2.34 3.53
C VAL A 107 -7.57 2.60 2.05
N GLU A 108 -6.88 1.67 1.37
CA GLU A 108 -6.62 1.70 -0.07
C GLU A 108 -7.93 1.77 -0.86
N ALA A 109 -8.88 0.87 -0.57
CA ALA A 109 -10.16 0.85 -1.27
C ALA A 109 -10.97 2.12 -1.03
N ALA A 110 -10.86 2.75 0.14
CA ALA A 110 -11.46 4.05 0.40
C ALA A 110 -10.79 5.16 -0.42
N ALA A 111 -9.45 5.17 -0.49
CA ALA A 111 -8.68 6.12 -1.30
C ALA A 111 -9.05 6.07 -2.77
N VAL A 112 -9.14 4.87 -3.35
CA VAL A 112 -9.52 4.70 -4.77
C VAL A 112 -10.94 5.20 -5.03
N ARG A 113 -11.88 4.97 -4.09
CA ARG A 113 -13.24 5.54 -4.22
C ARG A 113 -13.20 7.08 -4.18
N ARG A 114 -12.35 7.70 -3.35
CA ARG A 114 -12.19 9.16 -3.34
C ARG A 114 -11.61 9.68 -4.66
N GLN A 115 -10.63 9.00 -5.24
CA GLN A 115 -10.08 9.35 -6.54
C GLN A 115 -11.14 9.23 -7.66
N MET A 116 -11.96 8.18 -7.65
CA MET A 116 -13.08 8.02 -8.57
C MET A 116 -14.08 9.18 -8.49
N ILE A 117 -14.44 9.61 -7.27
CA ILE A 117 -15.33 10.77 -7.08
C ILE A 117 -14.68 12.04 -7.65
N LYS A 118 -13.40 12.27 -7.37
CA LYS A 118 -12.66 13.44 -7.89
C LYS A 118 -12.66 13.45 -9.41
N ALA A 119 -12.34 12.32 -10.05
CA ALA A 119 -12.37 12.19 -11.51
C ALA A 119 -13.76 12.43 -12.09
N ALA A 120 -14.81 11.88 -11.46
CA ALA A 120 -16.18 12.11 -11.90
C ALA A 120 -16.54 13.61 -11.86
N SER A 121 -16.15 14.32 -10.79
CA SER A 121 -16.34 15.77 -10.69
C SER A 121 -15.55 16.55 -11.74
N GLU A 122 -14.31 16.14 -12.02
CA GLU A 122 -13.48 16.76 -13.04
C GLU A 122 -14.07 16.59 -14.45
N ILE A 123 -14.53 15.37 -14.78
CA ILE A 123 -15.19 15.08 -16.05
C ILE A 123 -16.50 15.87 -16.19
N ALA A 124 -17.29 15.97 -15.10
CA ALA A 124 -18.49 16.79 -15.10
C ALA A 124 -18.18 18.27 -15.37
N ASN A 125 -17.13 18.81 -14.75
CA ASN A 125 -16.68 20.19 -14.98
C ASN A 125 -16.20 20.41 -16.42
N LEU A 126 -15.48 19.44 -16.99
CA LEU A 126 -15.07 19.48 -18.40
C LEU A 126 -16.29 19.52 -19.35
N ALA A 127 -17.34 18.76 -19.04
CA ALA A 127 -18.56 18.72 -19.86
C ALA A 127 -19.36 20.03 -19.84
N TYR A 128 -19.24 20.84 -18.78
CA TYR A 128 -19.85 22.17 -18.73
C TYR A 128 -19.05 23.24 -19.49
N ASN A 129 -17.82 22.94 -19.90
CA ASN A 129 -16.96 23.90 -20.60
C ASN A 129 -17.27 23.94 -22.11
N GLU A 130 -18.25 24.78 -22.49
CA GLU A 130 -18.66 24.95 -23.89
C GLU A 130 -17.63 25.69 -24.76
N ALA A 131 -16.57 26.27 -24.17
CA ALA A 131 -15.54 26.99 -24.91
C ALA A 131 -14.49 26.08 -25.57
N GLU A 132 -14.36 24.83 -25.09
CA GLU A 132 -13.40 23.87 -25.63
C GLU A 132 -14.01 22.99 -26.73
N ASN A 133 -13.16 22.52 -27.64
CA ASN A 133 -13.58 21.57 -28.67
C ASN A 133 -13.98 20.23 -28.02
N ILE A 134 -15.13 19.68 -28.41
CA ILE A 134 -15.66 18.43 -27.84
C ILE A 134 -14.67 17.26 -27.89
N ASN A 135 -13.83 17.16 -28.92
CA ASN A 135 -12.82 16.10 -29.02
C ASN A 135 -11.76 16.24 -27.91
N VAL A 136 -11.34 17.47 -27.60
CA VAL A 136 -10.37 17.74 -26.52
C VAL A 136 -10.98 17.41 -25.15
N VAL A 137 -12.27 17.69 -24.97
CA VAL A 137 -13.01 17.36 -23.74
C VAL A 137 -13.07 15.84 -23.54
N ILE A 138 -13.36 15.08 -24.60
CA ILE A 138 -13.37 13.60 -24.57
C ILE A 138 -11.98 13.05 -24.25
N ASP A 139 -10.94 13.52 -24.95
CA ASP A 139 -9.56 13.06 -24.74
C ASP A 139 -9.11 13.28 -23.28
N ARG A 140 -9.44 14.43 -22.68
CA ARG A 140 -9.13 14.71 -21.27
C ARG A 140 -9.90 13.80 -20.32
N ALA A 141 -11.19 13.56 -20.58
CA ALA A 141 -11.99 12.66 -19.76
C ALA A 141 -11.43 11.22 -19.77
N GLU A 142 -10.97 10.75 -20.93
CA GLU A 142 -10.29 9.45 -21.07
C GLU A 142 -8.99 9.41 -20.25
N GLN A 143 -8.17 10.46 -20.32
CA GLN A 143 -6.93 10.57 -19.52
C GLN A 143 -7.22 10.53 -18.01
N THR A 144 -8.22 11.29 -17.55
CA THR A 144 -8.63 11.31 -16.15
C THR A 144 -9.06 9.92 -15.67
N LEU A 145 -9.87 9.19 -16.46
CA LEU A 145 -10.25 7.81 -16.12
C LEU A 145 -9.06 6.84 -16.12
N PHE A 146 -8.18 6.97 -17.10
CA PHE A 146 -7.04 6.07 -17.26
C PHE A 146 -6.06 6.17 -16.08
N SER A 147 -5.83 7.39 -15.56
CA SER A 147 -4.95 7.63 -14.41
C SER A 147 -5.33 6.83 -13.16
N ILE A 148 -6.63 6.57 -12.94
CA ILE A 148 -7.11 5.77 -11.81
C ILE A 148 -6.82 4.27 -12.01
N SER A 149 -6.81 3.81 -13.25
CA SER A 149 -6.54 2.39 -13.59
C SER A 149 -5.05 2.07 -13.56
N GLU A 150 -4.20 3.03 -13.94
CA GLU A 150 -2.74 2.86 -13.99
C GLU A 150 -2.12 2.70 -12.59
N GLU A 151 -2.65 3.40 -11.59
CA GLU A 151 -2.18 3.29 -10.19
C GLU A 151 -2.36 1.88 -9.61
N ARG A 152 -3.27 1.07 -10.18
CA ARG A 152 -3.41 -0.36 -9.84
C ARG A 152 -2.48 -1.25 -10.66
N THR A 153 -2.24 -0.93 -11.94
CA THR A 153 -1.55 -1.80 -12.90
C THR A 153 -0.04 -1.83 -12.69
N THR A 154 0.56 -0.77 -12.15
CA THR A 154 2.01 -0.72 -11.89
C THR A 154 2.50 -1.70 -10.81
N ARG A 155 1.59 -2.40 -10.13
CA ARG A 155 1.89 -3.27 -8.97
C ARG A 155 2.11 -4.74 -9.32
N ASP A 156 1.71 -5.19 -10.51
CA ASP A 156 1.80 -6.60 -10.93
C ASP A 156 3.00 -6.91 -11.84
N LEU A 157 3.90 -5.93 -12.07
CA LEU A 157 5.03 -6.08 -12.98
C LEU A 157 6.28 -6.53 -12.24
N VAL A 158 6.46 -7.85 -12.09
CA VAL A 158 7.74 -8.43 -11.65
C VAL A 158 8.68 -8.52 -12.86
N PRO A 159 9.89 -7.90 -12.83
CA PRO A 159 10.86 -8.05 -13.90
C PRO A 159 11.21 -9.52 -14.13
N ILE A 160 11.11 -9.99 -15.37
CA ILE A 160 11.41 -11.40 -15.73
C ILE A 160 12.81 -11.85 -15.30
N ARG A 161 13.74 -10.90 -15.16
CA ARG A 161 15.10 -11.15 -14.67
C ARG A 161 15.12 -11.65 -13.22
N GLN A 162 14.25 -11.14 -12.34
CA GLN A 162 14.17 -11.62 -10.95
C GLN A 162 13.68 -13.07 -10.91
N ILE A 163 12.63 -13.39 -11.68
CA ILE A 163 12.09 -14.75 -11.78
C ILE A 163 13.13 -15.70 -12.38
N ALA A 164 13.87 -15.28 -13.40
CA ALA A 164 14.90 -16.09 -14.04
C ALA A 164 16.07 -16.41 -13.10
N SER A 165 16.51 -15.44 -12.27
CA SER A 165 17.56 -15.65 -11.28
C SER A 165 17.12 -16.64 -10.20
N GLU A 166 15.91 -16.49 -9.67
CA GLU A 166 15.36 -17.40 -8.65
C GLU A 166 15.22 -18.84 -9.19
N TYR A 167 14.77 -18.98 -10.45
CA TYR A 167 14.73 -20.29 -11.11
C TYR A 167 16.12 -20.90 -11.31
N LEU A 168 17.12 -20.09 -11.66
CA LEU A 168 18.50 -20.56 -11.83
C LEU A 168 19.14 -20.98 -10.51
N GLU A 169 18.94 -20.22 -9.44
CA GLU A 169 19.38 -20.59 -8.09
C GLU A 169 18.74 -21.90 -7.65
N ARG A 170 17.44 -22.07 -7.88
CA ARG A 170 16.73 -23.32 -7.59
C ARG A 170 17.27 -24.52 -8.38
N ILE A 171 17.63 -24.33 -9.65
CA ILE A 171 18.30 -25.37 -10.46
C ILE A 171 19.70 -25.68 -9.92
N GLN A 172 20.45 -24.68 -9.47
CA GLN A 172 21.78 -24.86 -8.90
C GLN A 172 21.74 -25.59 -7.56
N GLU A 173 20.79 -25.27 -6.68
CA GLU A 173 20.57 -25.98 -5.42
C GLU A 173 20.19 -27.45 -5.65
N LEU A 174 19.34 -27.72 -6.66
CA LEU A 174 18.97 -29.08 -7.05
C LEU A 174 20.18 -29.85 -7.58
N ASN A 175 21.04 -29.23 -8.40
CA ASN A 175 22.27 -29.85 -8.90
C ASN A 175 23.32 -30.06 -7.78
N ALA A 176 23.43 -29.13 -6.83
CA ALA A 176 24.40 -29.21 -5.74
C ALA A 176 24.07 -30.30 -4.71
N ARG A 177 22.80 -30.70 -4.58
CA ARG A 177 22.36 -31.74 -3.64
C ARG A 177 22.61 -33.17 -4.14
N GLY A 178 23.00 -33.38 -5.40
CA GLY A 178 23.51 -34.66 -5.90
C GLY A 178 22.54 -35.84 -5.85
N ASP A 179 21.27 -35.64 -5.47
CA ASP A 179 20.24 -36.67 -5.46
C ASP A 179 19.44 -36.62 -6.77
N ASP A 180 19.53 -37.71 -7.51
CA ASP A 180 18.94 -37.97 -8.83
C ASP A 180 17.40 -38.04 -8.85
N VAL A 181 16.71 -37.57 -7.81
CA VAL A 181 15.24 -37.71 -7.69
C VAL A 181 14.59 -36.37 -7.41
N ILE A 182 13.93 -35.83 -8.44
CA ILE A 182 13.05 -34.66 -8.30
C ILE A 182 11.73 -35.13 -7.68
N GLY A 183 11.60 -35.02 -6.35
CA GLY A 183 10.31 -35.19 -5.65
C GLY A 183 10.33 -36.23 -4.53
N VAL A 184 9.14 -36.76 -4.21
CA VAL A 184 8.97 -37.79 -3.18
C VAL A 184 9.32 -39.15 -3.80
N PRO A 185 10.28 -39.92 -3.25
CA PRO A 185 10.71 -41.18 -3.84
C PRO A 185 9.55 -42.19 -3.83
N THR A 186 9.32 -42.84 -4.96
CA THR A 186 8.29 -43.87 -5.07
C THR A 186 8.72 -45.18 -4.38
N GLY A 187 10.02 -45.32 -4.10
CA GLY A 187 10.62 -46.51 -3.48
C GLY A 187 11.00 -47.60 -4.49
N PHE A 188 10.77 -47.35 -5.78
CA PHE A 188 11.17 -48.23 -6.88
C PHE A 188 12.34 -47.59 -7.65
N VAL A 189 13.55 -48.12 -7.43
CA VAL A 189 14.81 -47.57 -7.96
C VAL A 189 14.79 -47.38 -9.48
N ASP A 190 14.17 -48.30 -10.21
CA ASP A 190 14.11 -48.24 -11.67
C ASP A 190 13.12 -47.17 -12.19
N LEU A 191 12.07 -46.89 -11.41
CA LEU A 191 11.07 -45.86 -11.75
C LEU A 191 11.55 -44.47 -11.35
N ASP A 192 12.21 -44.36 -10.19
CA ASP A 192 12.80 -43.12 -9.68
C ASP A 192 13.97 -42.63 -10.55
N ARG A 193 14.58 -43.50 -11.38
CA ARG A 193 15.60 -43.10 -12.39
C ARG A 193 15.02 -42.60 -13.72
N LEU A 194 13.75 -42.84 -13.99
CA LEU A 194 13.09 -42.49 -15.25
C LEU A 194 12.30 -41.18 -15.17
N LEU A 195 12.00 -40.71 -13.96
CA LEU A 195 11.20 -39.51 -13.65
C LEU A 195 12.08 -38.35 -13.22
#